data_AF-A0A976IHD9-F1
#
_entry.id   AF-A0A976IHD9-F1
#
_cell.length_a   1.000
_cell.length_b   1.000
_cell.length_c   1.000
_cell.angle_alpha   90.00
_cell.angle_beta   90.00
_cell.angle_gamma   90.00
#
_symmetry.space_group_name_H-M   'P 1'
#
loop_
_entity.id
_entity.type
_entity.pdbx_description
1 polymer ?
#
loop_
_entity_poly.entity_id
_entity_poly.type
_entity_poly.pdbx_seq_one_letter_code
_entity_poly.pdbx_strand_id
1 'polypeptide(L)'
;MAPIGGKLWERTIVKSDVYSSPIVFSQLDLRVGKITDVTPHPHSERHYIEKVDIGKGKELEMAMEHRPFLAEEELIGRKVVVLCNLKMVKVARMGSTGAILIVSNDKGKIELLEPCPKAEIGERVYASGEDVHDPVTAIQMKKNKVWETLCKEITTNNKCEVMYLNRYLVRSRAGPVRVESLTKANVTK
;
A
#
# COMPACT_ATOMS: atom_id res chain seq x y z
N MET A 1 -28.17 49.34 39.69
CA MET A 1 -27.24 48.20 39.53
C MET A 1 -27.76 47.34 38.39
N ALA A 2 -27.12 47.39 37.23
CA ALA A 2 -27.44 46.51 36.11
C ALA A 2 -26.46 45.32 36.11
N PRO A 3 -26.90 44.06 35.95
CA PRO A 3 -26.02 43.02 35.49
C PRO A 3 -26.01 42.99 33.96
N ILE A 4 -24.79 42.90 33.46
CA ILE A 4 -24.36 43.06 32.09
C ILE A 4 -24.63 41.73 31.38
N GLY A 5 -25.40 41.76 30.30
CA GLY A 5 -25.60 40.59 29.44
C GLY A 5 -24.32 40.29 28.65
N GLY A 6 -23.76 39.11 28.86
CA GLY A 6 -22.70 38.53 28.03
C GLY A 6 -23.12 37.16 27.51
N LYS A 7 -23.57 37.09 26.25
CA LYS A 7 -23.58 35.86 25.45
C LYS A 7 -22.12 35.51 25.14
N LEU A 8 -21.71 34.25 25.31
CA LEU A 8 -20.76 33.63 24.38
C LEU A 8 -20.82 32.10 24.49
N TRP A 9 -21.67 31.53 23.66
CA TRP A 9 -21.62 30.13 23.24
C TRP A 9 -20.45 30.01 22.26
N GLU A 10 -19.22 29.90 22.74
CA GLU A 10 -18.11 29.45 21.90
C GLU A 10 -17.33 28.42 22.72
N ARG A 11 -17.96 27.25 22.86
CA ARG A 11 -17.19 26.03 23.12
C ARG A 11 -16.32 25.83 21.88
N THR A 12 -15.08 26.29 21.96
CA THR A 12 -14.01 25.83 21.10
C THR A 12 -14.10 24.32 21.04
N ILE A 13 -14.58 23.79 19.92
CA ILE A 13 -14.41 22.38 19.60
C ILE A 13 -12.91 22.22 19.45
N VAL A 14 -12.27 21.75 20.52
CA VAL A 14 -10.95 21.15 20.42
C VAL A 14 -11.18 19.97 19.48
N LYS A 15 -10.78 20.11 18.21
CA LYS A 15 -10.71 18.97 17.30
C LYS A 15 -9.71 18.02 17.95
N SER A 16 -10.22 17.01 18.64
CA SER A 16 -9.41 15.94 19.20
C SER A 16 -8.63 15.32 18.04
N ASP A 17 -7.35 15.68 17.96
CA ASP A 17 -6.47 15.34 16.84
C ASP A 17 -5.97 13.90 16.89
N VAL A 18 -6.55 13.06 17.75
CA VAL A 18 -6.28 11.63 17.87
C VAL A 18 -7.59 10.92 18.22
N TYR A 19 -8.34 10.50 17.20
CA TYR A 19 -9.30 9.41 17.39
C TYR A 19 -8.47 8.12 17.40
N SER A 20 -8.20 7.58 18.59
CA SER A 20 -7.39 6.38 18.79
C SER A 20 -8.20 5.12 18.49
N SER A 21 -8.61 4.95 17.23
CA SER A 21 -8.97 3.63 16.73
C SER A 21 -7.69 2.80 16.58
N PRO A 22 -7.73 1.49 16.87
CA PRO A 22 -6.57 0.62 16.68
C PRO A 22 -6.07 0.71 15.23
N ILE A 23 -4.75 0.66 15.06
CA ILE A 23 -4.14 0.54 13.72
C ILE A 23 -4.35 -0.90 13.26
N VAL A 24 -5.13 -1.06 12.20
CA VAL A 24 -5.55 -2.37 11.66
C VAL A 24 -5.29 -2.41 10.16
N PHE A 25 -5.08 -3.60 9.59
CA PHE A 25 -4.62 -3.79 8.22
C PHE A 25 -5.52 -3.12 7.17
N SER A 26 -6.84 -3.15 7.38
CA SER A 26 -7.84 -2.58 6.48
C SER A 26 -7.73 -1.06 6.31
N GLN A 27 -6.98 -0.37 7.17
CA GLN A 27 -6.63 1.04 6.98
C GLN A 27 -5.68 1.28 5.79
N LEU A 28 -4.99 0.25 5.30
CA LEU A 28 -4.26 0.29 4.04
C LEU A 28 -5.26 0.17 2.86
N ASP A 29 -5.22 1.10 1.91
CA ASP A 29 -5.95 0.93 0.64
C ASP A 29 -5.10 0.08 -0.31
N LEU A 30 -5.11 -1.24 -0.09
CA LEU A 30 -4.44 -2.19 -0.95
C LEU A 30 -5.37 -2.66 -2.07
N ARG A 31 -4.92 -2.57 -3.32
CA ARG A 31 -5.72 -2.99 -4.48
C ARG A 31 -4.92 -3.86 -5.43
N VAL A 32 -5.64 -4.70 -6.16
CA VAL A 32 -5.10 -5.36 -7.35
C VAL A 32 -4.88 -4.29 -8.41
N GLY A 33 -3.63 -4.10 -8.83
CA GLY A 33 -3.26 -3.24 -9.94
C GLY A 33 -2.78 -4.05 -11.15
N LYS A 34 -2.78 -3.45 -12.33
CA LYS A 34 -2.11 -3.99 -13.52
C LYS A 34 -1.10 -2.96 -14.04
N ILE A 35 0.15 -3.37 -14.19
CA ILE A 35 1.19 -2.51 -14.75
C ILE A 35 0.89 -2.31 -16.25
N THR A 36 0.68 -1.07 -16.67
CA THR A 36 0.31 -0.68 -18.04
C THR A 36 1.48 -0.09 -18.82
N ASP A 37 2.43 0.52 -18.13
CA ASP A 37 3.60 1.19 -18.71
C ASP A 37 4.77 1.11 -17.73
N VAL A 38 5.98 0.92 -18.24
CA VAL A 38 7.23 0.85 -17.48
C VAL A 38 8.27 1.61 -18.28
N THR A 39 8.91 2.60 -17.68
CA THR A 39 9.95 3.38 -18.34
C THR A 39 11.13 3.60 -17.40
N PRO A 40 12.38 3.51 -17.87
CA PRO A 40 13.55 3.86 -17.08
C PRO A 40 13.44 5.27 -16.48
N HIS A 41 13.74 5.42 -15.20
CA HIS A 41 13.73 6.73 -14.57
C HIS A 41 14.85 7.62 -15.18
N PRO A 42 14.55 8.82 -15.71
CA PRO A 42 15.52 9.65 -16.45
C PRO A 42 16.68 10.15 -15.61
N HIS A 43 16.51 10.18 -14.29
CA HIS A 43 17.51 10.62 -13.32
C HIS A 43 17.96 9.53 -12.33
N SER A 44 17.65 8.24 -12.59
CA SER A 44 18.08 7.15 -11.71
C SER A 44 18.23 5.82 -12.44
N GLU A 45 19.37 5.18 -12.26
CA GLU A 45 19.62 3.83 -12.82
C GLU A 45 18.92 2.72 -12.04
N ARG A 46 18.46 3.01 -10.81
CA ARG A 46 17.84 2.00 -9.93
C ARG A 46 16.32 1.98 -10.00
N HIS A 47 15.70 3.00 -10.61
CA HIS A 47 14.25 3.16 -10.60
C HIS A 47 13.62 3.01 -11.98
N TYR A 48 12.41 2.47 -11.98
CA TYR A 48 11.44 2.67 -13.05
C TYR A 48 10.41 3.74 -12.67
N ILE A 49 9.82 4.35 -13.69
CA ILE A 49 8.52 5.01 -13.60
C ILE A 49 7.50 4.04 -14.18
N GLU A 50 6.53 3.65 -13.36
CA GLU A 50 5.51 2.67 -13.70
C GLU A 50 4.13 3.30 -13.61
N LYS A 51 3.29 3.03 -14.61
CA LYS A 51 1.87 3.31 -14.56
C LYS A 51 1.11 2.04 -14.25
N VAL A 52 0.18 2.15 -13.32
CA VAL A 52 -0.58 1.00 -12.80
C VAL A 52 -2.06 1.33 -12.80
N ASP A 53 -2.83 0.61 -13.61
CA ASP A 53 -4.30 0.64 -13.57
C ASP A 53 -4.75 -0.01 -12.26
N ILE A 54 -5.47 0.74 -11.43
CA ILE A 54 -6.04 0.29 -10.15
C ILE A 54 -7.57 0.21 -10.21
N GLY A 55 -8.11 0.13 -11.42
CA GLY A 55 -9.51 -0.08 -11.73
C GLY A 55 -10.35 1.20 -11.64
N LYS A 56 -11.61 1.08 -12.09
CA LYS A 56 -12.58 2.19 -12.10
C LYS A 56 -12.09 3.44 -12.85
N GLY A 57 -11.29 3.26 -13.90
CA GLY A 57 -10.74 4.35 -14.70
C GLY A 57 -9.66 5.18 -14.01
N LYS A 58 -9.05 4.64 -12.94
CA LYS A 58 -7.97 5.31 -12.21
C LYS A 58 -6.65 4.59 -12.43
N GLU A 59 -5.65 5.35 -12.83
CA GLU A 59 -4.27 4.92 -12.97
C GLU A 59 -3.38 5.71 -11.98
N LEU A 60 -2.36 5.07 -11.44
CA LEU A 60 -1.36 5.70 -10.57
C LEU A 60 0.01 5.60 -11.22
N GLU A 61 0.79 6.68 -11.10
CA GLU A 61 2.21 6.71 -11.46
C GLU A 61 3.06 6.53 -10.19
N MET A 62 4.06 5.64 -10.27
CA MET A 62 4.93 5.26 -9.16
C MET A 62 6.38 5.17 -9.62
N ALA A 63 7.30 5.57 -8.74
CA ALA A 63 8.72 5.36 -8.95
C ALA A 63 9.20 4.21 -8.07
N MET A 64 9.63 3.09 -8.66
CA MET A 64 9.98 1.86 -7.94
C MET A 64 11.47 1.53 -8.07
N GLU A 65 12.14 1.26 -6.96
CA GLU A 65 13.58 0.95 -6.91
C GLU A 65 13.87 -0.54 -7.12
N HIS A 66 13.45 -1.12 -8.25
CA HIS A 66 13.71 -2.54 -8.54
C HIS A 66 14.29 -2.82 -9.93
N ARG A 67 14.65 -1.77 -10.69
CA ARG A 67 15.25 -1.91 -12.03
C ARG A 67 16.49 -2.82 -12.10
N PRO A 68 17.37 -2.87 -11.09
CA PRO A 68 18.51 -3.80 -11.12
C PRO A 68 18.12 -5.28 -11.01
N PHE A 69 16.87 -5.58 -10.67
CA PHE A 69 16.42 -6.92 -10.29
C PHE A 69 15.31 -7.49 -11.18
N LEU A 70 14.54 -6.63 -11.86
CA LEU A 70 13.42 -7.01 -12.72
C LEU A 70 13.54 -6.27 -14.05
N ALA A 71 13.41 -6.99 -15.18
CA ALA A 71 13.39 -6.39 -16.50
C ALA A 71 12.00 -5.80 -16.83
N GLU A 72 11.94 -4.88 -17.79
CA GLU A 72 10.70 -4.18 -18.18
C GLU A 72 9.64 -5.16 -18.70
N GLU A 73 10.08 -6.15 -19.47
CA GLU A 73 9.24 -7.20 -20.05
C GLU A 73 8.64 -8.12 -18.99
N GLU A 74 9.31 -8.24 -17.83
CA GLU A 74 8.83 -9.01 -16.68
C GLU A 74 7.82 -8.23 -15.83
N LEU A 75 7.59 -6.94 -16.11
CA LEU A 75 6.71 -6.08 -15.35
C LEU A 75 5.43 -5.78 -16.13
N ILE A 76 5.56 -5.42 -17.42
CA ILE A 76 4.44 -5.02 -18.25
C ILE A 76 3.34 -6.08 -18.26
N GLY A 77 2.11 -5.64 -17.96
CA GLY A 77 0.92 -6.49 -17.95
C GLY A 77 0.73 -7.34 -16.71
N ARG A 78 1.70 -7.39 -15.77
CA ARG A 78 1.53 -8.15 -14.53
C ARG A 78 0.48 -7.54 -13.61
N LYS A 79 -0.23 -8.41 -12.91
CA LYS A 79 -1.10 -8.03 -11.80
C LYS A 79 -0.28 -8.00 -10.51
N VAL A 80 -0.41 -6.91 -9.77
CA VAL A 80 0.36 -6.65 -8.54
C VAL A 80 -0.53 -6.15 -7.42
N VAL A 81 -0.02 -6.14 -6.19
CA VAL A 81 -0.68 -5.48 -5.05
C VAL A 81 -0.13 -4.07 -4.89
N VAL A 82 -1.02 -3.08 -4.92
CA VAL A 82 -0.70 -1.64 -4.88
C VAL A 82 -1.21 -1.01 -3.60
N LEU A 83 -0.36 -0.26 -2.90
CA LEU A 83 -0.74 0.62 -1.80
C LEU A 83 -1.12 2.01 -2.33
N CYS A 84 -2.42 2.33 -2.26
CA CYS A 84 -3.03 3.45 -2.99
C CYS A 84 -3.23 4.73 -2.16
N ASN A 85 -3.10 4.69 -0.82
CA ASN A 85 -3.38 5.81 0.08
C ASN A 85 -2.12 6.42 0.72
N LEU A 86 -0.99 6.38 0.01
CA LEU A 86 0.22 7.12 0.39
C LEU A 86 0.09 8.60 0.05
N LYS A 87 0.78 9.45 0.82
CA LYS A 87 0.99 10.84 0.42
C LYS A 87 1.95 10.85 -0.77
N MET A 88 1.64 11.63 -1.80
CA MET A 88 2.55 11.82 -2.93
C MET A 88 3.93 12.26 -2.43
N VAL A 89 4.97 11.57 -2.90
CA VAL A 89 6.37 11.91 -2.66
C VAL A 89 7.07 12.18 -3.98
N LYS A 90 8.15 12.97 -3.95
CA LYS A 90 9.02 13.14 -5.12
C LYS A 90 10.18 12.17 -5.01
N VAL A 91 10.32 11.28 -5.98
CA VAL A 91 11.48 10.40 -6.14
C VAL A 91 12.27 10.94 -7.32
N ALA A 92 13.51 11.39 -7.07
CA ALA A 92 14.37 11.99 -8.10
C ALA A 92 13.64 13.00 -9.03
N ARG A 93 12.80 13.85 -8.43
CA ARG A 93 11.98 14.93 -9.03
C ARG A 93 10.65 14.49 -9.68
N MET A 94 10.42 13.19 -9.86
CA MET A 94 9.16 12.64 -10.38
C MET A 94 8.18 12.33 -9.24
N GLY A 95 6.88 12.48 -9.49
CA GLY A 95 5.84 12.20 -8.49
C GLY A 95 5.56 10.71 -8.37
N SER A 96 5.51 10.18 -7.15
CA SER A 96 5.04 8.82 -6.87
C SER A 96 3.80 8.90 -5.97
N THR A 97 2.68 8.35 -6.46
CA THR A 97 1.34 8.47 -5.84
C THR A 97 0.83 7.17 -5.22
N GLY A 98 1.72 6.18 -5.10
CA GLY A 98 1.46 4.87 -4.51
C GLY A 98 2.75 4.08 -4.40
N ALA A 99 2.65 2.79 -4.13
CA ALA A 99 3.77 1.87 -4.21
C ALA A 99 3.29 0.46 -4.57
N ILE A 100 4.06 -0.26 -5.37
CA ILE A 100 3.87 -1.68 -5.63
C ILE A 100 4.52 -2.45 -4.49
N LEU A 101 3.78 -3.35 -3.85
CA LEU A 101 4.33 -4.13 -2.74
C LEU A 101 5.24 -5.24 -3.26
N ILE A 102 6.38 -5.41 -2.59
CA ILE A 102 7.39 -6.39 -2.91
C ILE A 102 7.84 -7.15 -1.65
N VAL A 103 8.51 -8.27 -1.84
CA VAL A 103 9.36 -8.90 -0.83
C VAL A 103 10.79 -8.91 -1.34
N SER A 104 11.75 -8.89 -0.42
CA SER A 104 13.15 -9.06 -0.76
C SER A 104 13.87 -9.93 0.29
N ASN A 105 15.02 -10.47 -0.10
CA ASN A 105 15.93 -11.17 0.81
C ASN A 105 17.31 -10.50 0.86
N ASP A 106 18.15 -10.97 1.79
CA ASP A 106 19.53 -10.55 1.99
C ASP A 106 20.46 -10.85 0.80
N LYS A 107 20.06 -11.79 -0.07
CA LYS A 107 20.78 -12.15 -1.30
C LYS A 107 20.43 -11.27 -2.49
N GLY A 108 19.60 -10.25 -2.30
CA GLY A 108 19.22 -9.31 -3.36
C GLY A 108 18.16 -9.84 -4.32
N LYS A 109 17.44 -10.94 -4.00
CA LYS A 109 16.24 -11.32 -4.77
C LYS A 109 15.08 -10.41 -4.37
N ILE A 110 14.34 -9.91 -5.36
CA ILE A 110 13.09 -9.16 -5.19
C ILE A 110 11.97 -9.93 -5.90
N GLU A 111 10.80 -10.03 -5.27
CA GLU A 111 9.59 -10.58 -5.89
C GLU A 111 8.40 -9.65 -5.66
N LEU A 112 7.53 -9.52 -6.66
CA LEU A 112 6.29 -8.78 -6.55
C LEU A 112 5.27 -9.58 -5.73
N LEU A 113 4.41 -8.88 -4.99
CA LEU A 113 3.20 -9.48 -4.47
C LEU A 113 2.18 -9.64 -5.59
N GLU A 114 1.84 -10.88 -5.90
CA GLU A 114 0.90 -11.23 -6.96
C GLU A 114 -0.45 -11.65 -6.37
N PRO A 115 -1.55 -11.00 -6.79
CA PRO A 115 -2.88 -11.47 -6.42
C PRO A 115 -3.23 -12.74 -7.20
N CYS A 116 -4.32 -13.40 -6.81
CA CYS A 116 -4.88 -14.50 -7.58
C CYS A 116 -5.06 -14.10 -9.06
N PRO A 117 -4.68 -14.93 -10.05
CA PRO A 117 -4.82 -14.59 -11.47
C PRO A 117 -6.24 -14.21 -11.89
N LYS A 118 -7.25 -14.75 -11.20
CA LYS A 118 -8.68 -14.46 -11.42
C LYS A 118 -9.15 -13.15 -10.79
N ALA A 119 -8.32 -12.46 -10.00
CA ALA A 119 -8.69 -11.21 -9.36
C ALA A 119 -8.90 -10.11 -10.39
N GLU A 120 -9.90 -9.27 -10.17
CA GLU A 120 -10.22 -8.15 -11.05
C GLU A 120 -9.34 -6.93 -10.70
N ILE A 121 -9.03 -6.10 -11.70
CA ILE A 121 -8.28 -4.88 -11.46
C ILE A 121 -9.11 -3.94 -10.59
N GLY A 122 -8.50 -3.40 -9.53
CA GLY A 122 -9.12 -2.56 -8.53
C GLY A 122 -9.82 -3.30 -7.39
N GLU A 123 -9.80 -4.64 -7.41
CA GLU A 123 -10.31 -5.45 -6.31
C GLU A 123 -9.56 -5.16 -5.01
N ARG A 124 -10.29 -5.09 -3.90
CA ARG A 124 -9.71 -4.82 -2.59
C ARG A 124 -8.90 -6.02 -2.10
N VAL A 125 -7.68 -5.75 -1.62
CA VAL A 125 -6.85 -6.71 -0.90
C VAL A 125 -7.00 -6.46 0.60
N TYR A 126 -7.22 -7.53 1.37
CA TYR A 126 -7.52 -7.48 2.80
C TYR A 126 -6.93 -8.70 3.52
N ALA A 127 -6.74 -8.57 4.83
CA ALA A 127 -6.37 -9.68 5.70
C ALA A 127 -7.65 -10.44 6.14
N SER A 128 -7.78 -11.70 5.71
CA SER A 128 -9.00 -12.49 5.91
C SER A 128 -9.25 -12.82 7.37
N GLY A 129 -10.35 -12.30 7.93
CA GLY A 129 -10.77 -12.54 9.32
C GLY A 129 -10.30 -11.49 10.32
N GLU A 130 -9.67 -10.41 9.85
CA GLU A 130 -9.40 -9.22 10.65
C GLU A 130 -10.54 -8.19 10.53
N ASP A 131 -10.57 -7.23 11.45
CA ASP A 131 -11.50 -6.11 11.45
C ASP A 131 -11.38 -5.26 10.17
N VAL A 132 -12.54 -4.95 9.60
CA VAL A 132 -12.65 -4.17 8.37
C VAL A 132 -13.03 -2.73 8.71
N HIS A 133 -12.14 -1.81 8.36
CA HIS A 133 -12.30 -0.37 8.46
C HIS A 133 -12.06 0.27 7.10
N ASP A 134 -12.56 1.48 6.93
CA ASP A 134 -12.23 2.30 5.78
C ASP A 134 -10.74 2.65 5.75
N PRO A 135 -10.13 2.76 4.56
CA PRO A 135 -8.79 3.32 4.44
C PRO A 135 -8.64 4.65 5.14
N VAL A 136 -7.51 4.83 5.81
CA VAL A 136 -7.15 6.15 6.32
C VAL A 136 -6.76 7.08 5.18
N THR A 137 -6.90 8.38 5.41
CA THR A 137 -6.38 9.40 4.50
C THR A 137 -4.85 9.36 4.45
N ALA A 138 -4.25 9.87 3.38
CA ALA A 138 -2.79 9.98 3.26
C ALA A 138 -2.13 10.80 4.40
N ILE A 139 -2.87 11.75 4.98
CA ILE A 139 -2.41 12.54 6.13
C ILE A 139 -2.35 11.65 7.38
N GLN A 140 -3.40 10.89 7.65
CA GLN A 140 -3.46 9.95 8.78
C GLN A 140 -2.45 8.82 8.63
N MET A 141 -2.30 8.25 7.42
CA MET A 141 -1.28 7.26 7.08
C MET A 141 0.11 7.70 7.58
N LYS A 142 0.50 8.95 7.26
CA LYS A 142 1.78 9.53 7.68
C LYS A 142 1.81 9.89 9.17
N LYS A 143 0.79 10.60 9.68
CA LYS A 143 0.75 11.11 11.06
C LYS A 143 0.78 9.97 12.08
N ASN A 144 0.05 8.89 11.80
CA ASN A 144 -0.09 7.75 12.70
C ASN A 144 0.88 6.60 12.39
N LYS A 145 1.77 6.76 11.39
CA LYS A 145 2.73 5.73 10.98
C LYS A 145 2.08 4.37 10.72
N VAL A 146 0.95 4.39 10.01
CA VAL A 146 0.10 3.20 9.80
C VAL A 146 0.87 2.13 9.03
N TRP A 147 1.51 2.49 7.91
CA TRP A 147 2.34 1.57 7.15
C TRP A 147 3.48 1.00 7.99
N GLU A 148 4.27 1.86 8.65
CA GLU A 148 5.44 1.44 9.43
C GLU A 148 5.08 0.55 10.63
N THR A 149 3.86 0.66 11.13
CA THR A 149 3.33 -0.19 12.19
C THR A 149 2.93 -1.55 11.63
N LEU A 150 2.14 -1.57 10.55
CA LEU A 150 1.57 -2.79 9.99
C LEU A 150 2.58 -3.64 9.23
N CYS A 151 3.49 -3.04 8.45
CA CYS A 151 4.38 -3.78 7.55
C CYS A 151 5.32 -4.75 8.26
N LYS A 152 5.62 -4.50 9.54
CA LYS A 152 6.43 -5.38 10.40
C LYS A 152 5.82 -6.76 10.60
N GLU A 153 4.51 -6.85 10.45
CA GLU A 153 3.72 -8.05 10.69
C GLU A 153 3.22 -8.66 9.36
N ILE A 154 3.60 -8.08 8.20
CA ILE A 154 3.25 -8.61 6.88
C ILE A 154 4.44 -9.42 6.35
N THR A 155 4.28 -10.74 6.31
CA THR A 155 5.33 -11.68 5.92
C THR A 155 4.80 -12.77 5.00
N THR A 156 5.68 -13.48 4.31
CA THR A 156 5.29 -14.67 3.54
C THR A 156 5.41 -15.95 4.38
N ASN A 157 4.50 -16.91 4.20
CA ASN A 157 4.58 -18.21 4.86
C ASN A 157 5.37 -19.24 4.02
N ASN A 158 5.46 -20.49 4.50
CA ASN A 158 6.16 -21.58 3.79
C ASN A 158 5.47 -22.03 2.47
N LYS A 159 4.29 -21.51 2.17
CA LYS A 159 3.55 -21.74 0.91
C LYS A 159 3.64 -20.54 -0.04
N CYS A 160 4.54 -19.59 0.24
CA CYS A 160 4.69 -18.32 -0.48
C CYS A 160 3.40 -17.48 -0.47
N GLU A 161 2.54 -17.64 0.53
CA GLU A 161 1.34 -16.81 0.70
C GLU A 161 1.65 -15.64 1.63
N VAL A 162 1.09 -14.47 1.33
CA VAL A 162 1.25 -13.28 2.18
C VAL A 162 0.32 -13.40 3.38
N MET A 163 0.88 -13.23 4.56
CA MET A 163 0.20 -13.32 5.85
C MET A 163 0.37 -12.02 6.62
N TYR A 164 -0.64 -11.65 7.39
CA TYR A 164 -0.57 -10.61 8.42
C TYR A 164 -0.64 -11.24 9.81
N LEU A 165 0.24 -10.82 10.73
CA LEU A 165 0.39 -11.37 12.09
C LEU A 165 0.60 -12.89 12.14
N ASN A 166 1.13 -13.47 11.06
CA ASN A 166 1.24 -14.92 10.85
C ASN A 166 -0.08 -15.69 11.09
N ARG A 167 -1.22 -15.01 10.98
CA ARG A 167 -2.56 -15.54 11.32
C ARG A 167 -3.56 -15.29 10.21
N TYR A 168 -3.59 -14.07 9.68
CA TYR A 168 -4.58 -13.65 8.70
C TYR A 168 -4.00 -13.77 7.30
N LEU A 169 -4.64 -14.57 6.45
CA LEU A 169 -4.25 -14.71 5.06
C LEU A 169 -4.59 -13.43 4.30
N VAL A 170 -3.59 -12.77 3.71
CA VAL A 170 -3.80 -11.60 2.84
C VAL A 170 -4.28 -12.08 1.49
N ARG A 171 -5.43 -11.57 1.07
CA ARG A 171 -6.14 -12.06 -0.11
C ARG A 171 -7.01 -10.99 -0.73
N SER A 172 -7.45 -11.27 -1.94
CA SER A 172 -8.62 -10.64 -2.53
C SER A 172 -9.82 -11.61 -2.43
N ARG A 173 -11.00 -11.19 -2.90
CA ARG A 173 -12.17 -12.05 -3.09
C ARG A 173 -11.81 -13.29 -3.93
N ALA A 174 -11.08 -13.09 -5.03
CA ALA A 174 -10.69 -14.18 -5.95
C ALA A 174 -9.71 -15.21 -5.35
N GLY A 175 -8.85 -14.83 -4.40
CA GLY A 175 -7.91 -15.77 -3.80
C GLY A 175 -6.74 -15.11 -3.06
N PRO A 176 -5.81 -15.93 -2.52
CA PRO A 176 -4.65 -15.46 -1.77
C PRO A 176 -3.73 -14.60 -2.61
N VAL A 177 -3.05 -13.65 -1.96
CA VAL A 177 -1.87 -12.98 -2.51
C VAL A 177 -0.66 -13.87 -2.24
N ARG A 178 0.20 -14.01 -3.24
CA ARG A 178 1.40 -14.85 -3.20
C ARG A 178 2.62 -14.10 -3.69
N VAL A 179 3.78 -14.70 -3.46
CA VAL A 179 5.05 -14.36 -4.11
C VAL A 179 5.58 -15.62 -4.82
N GLU A 180 6.60 -15.47 -5.64
CA GLU A 180 7.10 -16.57 -6.48
C GLU A 180 7.76 -17.67 -5.64
N SER A 181 8.66 -17.32 -4.72
CA SER A 181 9.47 -18.30 -3.97
C SER A 181 9.94 -17.86 -2.59
N LEU A 182 9.94 -16.56 -2.27
CA LEU A 182 10.47 -16.08 -1.01
C LEU A 182 9.52 -16.39 0.17
N THR A 183 9.94 -17.30 1.05
CA THR A 183 9.24 -17.63 2.30
C THR A 183 9.83 -16.86 3.48
N LYS A 184 9.01 -16.54 4.49
CA LYS A 184 9.41 -15.79 5.70
C LYS A 184 10.07 -14.45 5.41
N ALA A 185 9.75 -13.85 4.25
CA ALA A 185 10.25 -12.56 3.84
C ALA A 185 9.29 -11.45 4.29
N ASN A 186 9.84 -10.29 4.65
CA ASN A 186 9.05 -9.12 5.01
C ASN A 186 8.57 -8.40 3.75
N VAL A 187 7.31 -7.92 3.79
CA VAL A 187 6.76 -7.11 2.70
C VAL A 187 7.19 -5.66 2.87
N THR A 188 7.69 -5.08 1.77
CA THR A 188 8.06 -3.67 1.66
C THR A 188 7.32 -3.00 0.52
N LYS A 189 7.46 -1.68 0.41
CA LYS A 189 6.88 -0.83 -0.62
C LYS A 189 8.00 -0.04 -1.30
#